data_AF-A0A538J145-F1
#
_entry.id   AF-A0A538J145-F1
#
_cell.length_a   1.000
_cell.length_b   1.000
_cell.length_c   1.000
_cell.angle_alpha   90.00
_cell.angle_beta   90.00
_cell.angle_gamma   90.00
#
_symmetry.space_group_name_H-M   'P 1'
#
loop_
_entity.id
_entity.type
_entity.pdbx_description
1 polymer ?
#
loop_
_entity_poly.entity_id
_entity_poly.type
_entity_poly.pdbx_seq_one_letter_code
_entity_poly.pdbx_strand_id
1 'polypeptide(L)'
;MTRTEAVELAAELELDVDDIAICHACLSFISFAIDSRDERKVAGSITSMAPDLWAEGLEQPVRLALERARKRGIANADEAIVTVDKSGPRSPVVRAIVRKLAADLSARAKGDLFRMGWQPWPPRGLGV
;
A
#
# COMPACT_ATOMS: atom_id res chain seq x y z
N MET A 1 2.21 9.66 -16.67
CA MET A 1 2.35 9.46 -15.22
C MET A 1 3.67 8.80 -14.88
N THR A 2 4.50 9.55 -14.18
CA THR A 2 5.80 9.15 -13.63
C THR A 2 5.62 8.31 -12.36
N ARG A 3 6.72 7.74 -11.86
CA ARG A 3 6.72 7.00 -10.59
C ARG A 3 6.40 7.91 -9.40
N THR A 4 6.91 9.13 -9.40
CA THR A 4 6.70 10.09 -8.30
C THR A 4 5.24 10.50 -8.21
N GLU A 5 4.63 10.91 -9.33
CA GLU A 5 3.21 11.26 -9.40
C GLU A 5 2.32 10.09 -8.97
N ALA A 6 2.69 8.86 -9.35
CA ALA A 6 1.97 7.66 -8.95
C ALA A 6 2.02 7.41 -7.42
N VAL A 7 3.16 7.68 -6.78
CA VAL A 7 3.33 7.53 -5.33
C VAL A 7 2.56 8.61 -4.57
N GLU A 8 2.65 9.86 -5.02
CA GLU A 8 1.90 10.98 -4.43
C GLU A 8 0.39 10.74 -4.54
N LEU A 9 -0.09 10.36 -5.71
CA LEU A 9 -1.51 10.01 -5.88
C LEU A 9 -1.90 8.84 -4.99
N ALA A 10 -1.11 7.76 -4.94
CA ALA A 10 -1.42 6.60 -4.10
C ALA A 10 -1.52 6.94 -2.60
N ALA A 11 -0.79 7.96 -2.13
CA ALA A 11 -0.88 8.44 -0.75
C ALA A 11 -2.19 9.20 -0.47
N GLU A 12 -2.75 9.88 -1.46
CA GLU A 12 -4.02 10.61 -1.38
C GLU A 12 -5.26 9.71 -1.51
N LEU A 13 -5.07 8.49 -2.03
CA LEU A 13 -6.16 7.53 -2.14
C LEU A 13 -6.50 6.94 -0.77
N GLU A 14 -7.76 7.07 -0.40
CA GLU A 14 -8.36 6.44 0.78
C GLU A 14 -8.54 4.93 0.56
N LEU A 15 -7.41 4.21 0.55
CA LEU A 15 -7.31 2.76 0.48
C LEU A 15 -6.58 2.25 1.72
N ASP A 16 -7.31 1.50 2.54
CA ASP A 16 -6.80 0.84 3.75
C ASP A 16 -6.70 -0.67 3.52
N VAL A 17 -5.62 -1.27 3.99
CA VAL A 17 -5.39 -2.71 3.89
C VAL A 17 -6.42 -3.52 4.69
N ASP A 18 -7.02 -2.94 5.73
CA ASP A 18 -8.00 -3.62 6.59
C ASP A 18 -9.42 -3.57 6.01
N ASP A 19 -9.70 -2.57 5.17
CA ASP A 19 -11.03 -2.37 4.55
C ASP A 19 -11.15 -3.07 3.18
N ILE A 20 -10.04 -3.56 2.63
CA ILE A 20 -9.99 -4.19 1.32
C ILE A 20 -9.83 -5.70 1.48
N ALA A 21 -10.78 -6.47 0.96
CA ALA A 21 -10.69 -7.92 0.88
C ALA A 21 -9.70 -8.36 -0.22
N ILE A 22 -8.40 -8.28 0.07
CA ILE A 22 -7.31 -8.77 -0.80
C ILE A 22 -6.50 -9.88 -0.10
N CYS A 23 -5.75 -10.66 -0.87
CA CYS A 23 -4.88 -11.70 -0.33
C CYS A 23 -3.72 -11.10 0.50
N HIS A 24 -3.86 -11.14 1.82
CA HIS A 24 -2.80 -10.69 2.73
C HIS A 24 -1.54 -11.54 2.63
N ALA A 25 -1.67 -12.84 2.30
CA ALA A 25 -0.51 -13.69 2.06
C ALA A 25 0.33 -13.20 0.87
N CYS A 26 -0.33 -12.82 -0.22
CA CYS A 26 0.29 -12.29 -1.43
C CYS A 26 0.95 -10.93 -1.15
N LEU A 27 0.26 -10.08 -0.38
CA LEU A 27 0.78 -8.80 0.07
C LEU A 27 1.98 -8.95 1.02
N SER A 28 2.01 -10.02 1.82
CA SER A 28 3.09 -10.28 2.79
C SER A 28 4.46 -10.51 2.13
N PHE A 29 4.52 -11.08 0.90
CA PHE A 29 5.77 -11.21 0.17
C PHE A 29 6.42 -9.84 -0.10
N ILE A 30 5.59 -8.83 -0.38
CA ILE A 30 6.03 -7.46 -0.60
C ILE A 30 6.39 -6.80 0.74
N SER A 31 5.58 -7.01 1.78
CA SER A 31 5.85 -6.53 3.15
C SER A 31 7.21 -7.00 3.65
N PHE A 32 7.53 -8.30 3.51
CA PHE A 32 8.82 -8.84 3.92
C PHE A 32 9.98 -8.29 3.10
N ALA A 33 9.77 -8.03 1.81
CA ALA A 33 10.76 -7.35 0.99
C ALA A 33 11.02 -5.91 1.48
N ILE A 34 9.97 -5.17 1.85
CA ILE A 34 10.07 -3.83 2.43
C ILE A 34 10.86 -3.87 3.74
N ASP A 35 10.56 -4.83 4.62
CA ASP A 35 11.26 -4.98 5.90
C ASP A 35 12.75 -5.31 5.75
N SER A 36 13.11 -6.05 4.70
CA SER A 36 14.51 -6.32 4.35
C SER A 36 15.27 -5.11 3.77
N ARG A 37 14.59 -3.98 3.51
CA ARG A 37 15.14 -2.75 2.90
C ARG A 37 15.84 -2.98 1.54
N ASP A 38 15.45 -4.03 0.82
CA ASP A 38 15.97 -4.35 -0.51
C ASP A 38 14.99 -3.84 -1.58
N GLU A 39 15.26 -2.65 -2.12
CA GLU A 39 14.43 -2.02 -3.13
C GLU A 39 14.29 -2.84 -4.43
N ARG A 40 15.31 -3.63 -4.79
CA ARG A 40 15.24 -4.50 -5.97
C ARG A 40 14.28 -5.65 -5.73
N LYS A 41 14.35 -6.26 -4.55
CA LYS A 41 13.42 -7.32 -4.13
C LYS A 41 11.99 -6.79 -4.01
N VAL A 42 11.80 -5.58 -3.49
CA VAL A 42 10.48 -4.93 -3.43
C VAL A 42 9.91 -4.75 -4.84
N ALA A 43 10.68 -4.17 -5.77
CA ALA A 43 10.23 -3.96 -7.15
C ALA A 43 9.88 -5.27 -7.88
N GLY A 44 10.70 -6.32 -7.67
CA GLY A 44 10.45 -7.65 -8.21
C GLY A 44 9.17 -8.28 -7.64
N SER A 45 9.00 -8.20 -6.32
CA SER A 45 7.83 -8.78 -5.64
C SER A 45 6.54 -8.07 -6.05
N ILE A 46 6.53 -6.75 -6.16
CA ILE A 46 5.37 -5.99 -6.68
C ILE A 46 5.05 -6.41 -8.12
N THR A 47 6.07 -6.54 -8.97
CA THR A 47 5.87 -6.94 -10.36
C THR A 47 5.26 -8.33 -10.48
N SER A 48 5.64 -9.24 -9.57
CA SER A 48 5.11 -10.61 -9.54
C SER A 48 3.72 -10.71 -8.93
N MET A 49 3.43 -9.99 -7.84
CA MET A 49 2.22 -10.19 -7.03
C MET A 49 1.08 -9.22 -7.38
N ALA A 50 1.36 -8.06 -8.01
CA ALA A 50 0.31 -7.11 -8.37
C ALA A 50 -0.79 -7.72 -9.27
N PRO A 51 -0.49 -8.61 -10.24
CA PRO A 51 -1.53 -9.29 -11.03
C PRO A 51 -2.46 -10.17 -10.18
N ASP A 52 -1.90 -10.94 -9.23
CA ASP A 52 -2.68 -11.83 -8.36
C ASP A 52 -3.58 -11.01 -7.43
N LEU A 53 -3.00 -10.01 -6.75
CA LEU A 53 -3.75 -9.06 -5.91
C LEU A 53 -4.88 -8.36 -6.68
N TRP A 54 -4.63 -8.01 -7.95
CA TRP A 54 -5.63 -7.41 -8.83
C TRP A 54 -6.80 -8.34 -9.10
N ALA A 55 -6.53 -9.59 -9.48
CA ALA A 55 -7.55 -10.59 -9.77
C ALA A 55 -8.35 -11.01 -8.53
N GLU A 56 -7.72 -11.01 -7.35
CA GLU A 56 -8.33 -11.50 -6.11
C GLU A 56 -9.20 -10.47 -5.39
N GLY A 57 -9.13 -9.19 -5.75
CA GLY A 57 -10.02 -8.19 -5.14
C GLY A 57 -9.59 -6.73 -5.22
N LEU A 58 -8.37 -6.42 -5.69
CA LEU A 58 -7.87 -5.04 -5.68
C LEU A 58 -8.45 -4.17 -6.80
N GLU A 59 -8.89 -4.75 -7.92
CA GLU A 59 -9.35 -4.00 -9.09
C GLU A 59 -10.45 -2.98 -8.77
N GLN A 60 -11.57 -3.45 -8.22
CA GLN A 60 -12.74 -2.60 -7.96
C GLN A 60 -12.46 -1.49 -6.92
N PRO A 61 -11.81 -1.76 -5.77
CA PRO A 61 -11.39 -0.74 -4.83
C PRO A 61 -10.54 0.36 -5.47
N VAL A 62 -9.56 -0.01 -6.30
CA VAL A 62 -8.69 0.98 -6.98
C VAL A 62 -9.51 1.85 -7.92
N ARG A 63 -10.38 1.26 -8.75
CA ARG A 63 -11.23 2.01 -9.67
C ARG A 63 -12.13 3.00 -8.92
N LEU A 64 -12.75 2.55 -7.83
CA LEU A 64 -13.63 3.39 -7.02
C LEU A 64 -12.88 4.51 -6.30
N ALA A 65 -11.67 4.24 -5.79
CA ALA A 65 -10.82 5.24 -5.17
C ALA A 65 -10.36 6.30 -6.17
N LEU A 66 -9.96 5.90 -7.38
CA LEU A 66 -9.59 6.83 -8.45
C LEU A 66 -10.77 7.69 -8.89
N GLU A 67 -11.97 7.12 -9.00
CA GLU A 67 -13.19 7.85 -9.30
C GLU A 67 -13.54 8.90 -8.23
N ARG A 68 -13.37 8.55 -6.95
CA ARG A 68 -13.53 9.51 -5.84
C ARG A 68 -12.46 10.60 -5.90
N ALA A 69 -11.21 10.26 -6.17
CA ALA A 69 -10.11 11.20 -6.30
C ALA A 69 -10.35 12.20 -7.44
N ARG A 70 -10.85 11.72 -8.60
CA ARG A 70 -11.27 12.56 -9.71
C ARG A 70 -12.36 13.55 -9.29
N LYS A 71 -13.41 13.07 -8.62
CA LYS A 71 -14.51 13.93 -8.12
C LYS A 71 -14.03 14.98 -7.10
N ARG A 72 -12.99 14.67 -6.34
CA ARG A 72 -12.35 15.58 -5.38
C ARG A 72 -11.33 16.54 -6.03
N GLY A 73 -11.04 16.39 -7.33
CA GLY A 73 -10.06 17.21 -8.03
C GLY A 73 -8.61 16.93 -7.64
N ILE A 74 -8.30 15.71 -7.18
CA ILE A 74 -6.92 15.31 -6.87
C ILE A 74 -6.11 15.27 -8.16
N ALA A 75 -4.91 15.86 -8.13
CA ALA A 75 -4.01 15.90 -9.27
C ALA A 75 -3.73 14.49 -9.83
N ASN A 76 -3.61 14.39 -11.16
CA ASN A 76 -3.31 13.16 -11.90
C ASN A 76 -4.37 12.04 -11.82
N ALA A 77 -5.51 12.25 -11.17
CA ALA A 77 -6.56 11.23 -11.06
C ALA A 77 -7.11 10.79 -12.44
N ASP A 78 -7.39 11.73 -13.34
CA ASP A 78 -7.85 11.42 -14.70
C ASP A 78 -6.82 10.62 -15.50
N GLU A 79 -5.55 11.02 -15.45
CA GLU A 79 -4.47 10.30 -16.13
C GLU A 79 -4.28 8.89 -15.55
N ALA A 80 -4.41 8.76 -14.22
CA ALA A 80 -4.32 7.48 -13.55
C ALA A 80 -5.45 6.53 -13.96
N ILE A 81 -6.68 7.01 -14.11
CA ILE A 81 -7.82 6.20 -14.62
C ILE A 81 -7.48 5.64 -16.00
N VAL A 82 -7.06 6.49 -16.94
CA VAL A 82 -6.67 6.06 -18.31
C VAL A 82 -5.54 5.03 -18.26
N THR A 83 -4.55 5.25 -17.40
CA THR A 83 -3.40 4.34 -17.28
C THR A 83 -3.79 2.99 -16.69
N VAL A 84 -4.69 2.97 -15.71
CA VAL A 84 -5.26 1.75 -15.12
C VAL A 84 -6.11 1.01 -16.14
N ASP A 85 -6.94 1.69 -16.92
CA ASP A 85 -7.74 1.03 -17.96
C ASP A 85 -6.87 0.34 -19.01
N LYS A 86 -5.75 0.96 -19.38
CA LYS A 86 -4.82 0.41 -20.37
C LYS A 86 -3.97 -0.74 -19.84
N SER A 87 -3.53 -0.66 -18.59
CA SER A 87 -2.44 -1.52 -18.08
C SER A 87 -2.79 -2.33 -16.83
N GLY A 88 -3.94 -2.07 -16.22
CA GLY A 88 -4.44 -2.69 -14.99
C GLY A 88 -3.35 -2.81 -13.91
N PRO A 89 -3.01 -4.03 -13.47
CA PRO A 89 -2.01 -4.28 -12.42
C PRO A 89 -0.60 -3.81 -12.76
N ARG A 90 -0.29 -3.61 -14.04
CA ARG A 90 1.03 -3.15 -14.50
C ARG A 90 1.17 -1.64 -14.50
N SER A 91 0.09 -0.90 -14.26
CA SER A 91 0.12 0.56 -14.20
C SER A 91 1.01 1.06 -13.05
N PRO A 92 1.71 2.20 -13.22
CA PRO A 92 2.55 2.76 -12.16
C PRO A 92 1.77 3.06 -10.87
N VAL A 93 0.51 3.54 -10.98
CA VAL A 93 -0.33 3.86 -9.81
C VAL A 93 -0.73 2.60 -9.06
N VAL A 94 -1.11 1.52 -9.74
CA VAL A 94 -1.45 0.27 -9.04
C VAL A 94 -0.23 -0.30 -8.32
N ARG A 95 0.95 -0.25 -8.94
CA ARG A 95 2.20 -0.66 -8.28
C ARG A 95 2.53 0.20 -7.05
N ALA A 96 2.25 1.50 -7.12
CA ALA A 96 2.42 2.40 -5.98
C ALA A 96 1.42 2.11 -4.85
N ILE A 97 0.14 1.87 -5.18
CA ILE A 97 -0.91 1.46 -4.24
C ILE A 97 -0.53 0.15 -3.54
N VAL A 98 -0.13 -0.87 -4.30
CA VAL A 98 0.29 -2.17 -3.75
C VAL A 98 1.47 -2.00 -2.79
N ARG A 99 2.45 -1.13 -3.14
CA ARG A 99 3.57 -0.82 -2.24
C ARG A 99 3.10 -0.16 -0.95
N LYS A 100 2.17 0.81 -1.03
CA LYS A 100 1.59 1.48 0.14
C LYS A 100 0.89 0.45 1.05
N LEU A 101 -0.03 -0.35 0.50
CA LEU A 101 -0.76 -1.35 1.27
C LEU A 101 0.16 -2.38 1.92
N ALA A 102 1.25 -2.78 1.25
CA ALA A 102 2.24 -3.67 1.83
C ALA A 102 3.03 -3.01 2.98
N ALA A 103 3.31 -1.71 2.89
CA ALA A 103 3.91 -0.96 3.97
C ALA A 103 2.94 -0.82 5.17
N ASP A 104 1.65 -0.57 4.89
CA ASP A 104 0.60 -0.51 5.90
C ASP A 104 0.47 -1.86 6.63
N LEU A 105 0.51 -2.97 5.88
CA LEU A 105 0.55 -4.33 6.45
C LEU A 105 1.78 -4.58 7.34
N SER A 106 2.98 -4.17 6.89
CA SER A 106 4.21 -4.28 7.69
C SER A 106 4.10 -3.48 8.99
N ALA A 107 3.60 -2.25 8.91
CA ALA A 107 3.42 -1.39 10.06
C ALA A 107 2.43 -2.00 11.06
N ARG A 108 1.30 -2.54 10.57
CA ARG A 108 0.32 -3.27 11.38
C ARG A 108 0.95 -4.49 12.06
N ALA A 109 1.74 -5.28 11.34
CA ALA A 109 2.36 -6.51 11.84
C ALA A 109 3.39 -6.25 12.95
N LYS A 110 4.10 -5.11 12.92
CA LYS A 110 5.03 -4.71 13.99
C LYS A 110 4.30 -4.43 15.31
N GLY A 111 3.00 -4.14 15.25
CA GLY A 111 2.18 -3.88 16.41
C GLY A 111 2.55 -2.59 17.14
N ASP A 112 1.71 -2.23 18.10
CA ASP A 112 2.03 -1.21 19.10
C ASP A 112 2.32 -1.93 20.42
N LEU A 113 3.60 -2.03 20.78
CA LEU A 113 4.05 -2.69 22.00
C LEU A 113 3.33 -2.14 23.25
N PHE A 114 3.04 -0.84 23.28
CA PHE A 114 2.33 -0.23 24.41
C PHE A 114 0.86 -0.67 24.47
N ARG A 115 0.17 -0.77 23.32
CA ARG A 115 -1.17 -1.36 23.26
C ARG A 115 -1.18 -2.86 23.60
N MET A 116 -0.07 -3.55 23.40
CA MET A 116 0.13 -4.95 23.77
C MET A 116 0.55 -5.13 25.24
N GLY A 117 0.51 -4.07 26.05
CA GLY A 117 0.79 -4.13 27.50
C GLY A 117 2.28 -4.14 27.85
N TRP A 118 3.18 -3.91 26.88
CA TRP A 118 4.59 -3.74 27.15
C TRP A 118 4.85 -2.35 27.77
N GLN A 119 5.64 -2.31 28.85
CA GLN A 119 6.14 -1.07 29.44
C GLN A 119 7.67 -1.13 29.53
N PRO A 120 8.40 -0.06 29.16
CA PRO A 120 9.85 0.00 29.29
C PRO A 120 10.26 0.00 30.77
N TRP A 121 11.35 -0.71 31.08
CA TRP A 121 11.95 -0.71 32.41
C TRP A 121 13.21 0.19 32.43
N PRO A 122 13.39 1.06 33.45
CA PRO A 122 12.48 1.30 34.56
C PRO A 122 11.25 2.14 34.18
N PRO A 123 10.13 2.02 34.90
CA PRO A 123 8.94 2.85 34.71
C PRO A 123 9.27 4.35 34.81
N ARG A 124 8.70 5.17 33.92
CA ARG A 124 8.80 6.64 34.02
C ARG A 124 8.27 7.09 35.39
N GLY A 125 9.10 7.78 36.16
CA GLY A 125 8.78 8.25 37.52
C GLY A 125 9.59 7.56 38.63
N LEU A 126 10.33 6.50 38.32
CA LEU A 126 11.37 5.96 39.21
C LEU A 126 12.73 6.54 38.78
N GLY A 127 12.88 7.84 38.96
CA GLY A 127 14.19 8.47 38.96
C GLY A 127 14.96 8.04 40.21
N VAL A 128 16.16 7.50 40.01
CA VAL A 128 17.25 7.62 40.99
C VAL A 128 17.92 8.97 40.82
#